data_AF-A0AAW6D4U3-F1
#
_entry.id   AF-A0AAW6D4U3-F1
#
_cell.length_a   1.000
_cell.length_b   1.000
_cell.length_c   1.000
_cell.angle_alpha   90.00
_cell.angle_beta   90.00
_cell.angle_gamma   90.00
#
_symmetry.space_group_name_H-M   'P 1'
#
loop_
_entity.id
_entity.type
_entity.pdbx_description
1 polymer ?
#
loop_
_entity_poly.entity_id
_entity_poly.type
_entity_poly.pdbx_seq_one_letter_code
_entity_poly.pdbx_strand_id
1 'polypeptide(L)'
;MTIEHSPWLSTWFENSAFIKIPIEEFDIKTLSFTYGDSMPTFSQAIVNKKEYHNQLYTYDEILKIIDKYGLPQNWNDDGKYGYERYIEVHIWNDFPINKYITDVNGFFQIRQNI
;
A
#
# COMPACT_ATOMS: atom_id res chain seq x y z
N MET A 1 3.98 1.58 1.08
CA MET A 1 3.49 0.34 1.75
C MET A 1 2.14 -0.04 1.16
N THR A 2 1.57 -1.21 1.47
CA THR A 2 0.23 -1.59 0.97
C THR A 2 -0.73 -1.96 2.09
N ILE A 3 -2.03 -1.77 1.86
CA ILE A 3 -3.07 -2.40 2.69
C ILE A 3 -3.15 -3.86 2.29
N GLU A 4 -3.02 -4.76 3.27
CA GLU A 4 -2.90 -6.20 3.06
C GLU A 4 -1.71 -6.62 2.17
N HIS A 5 -1.46 -7.93 2.12
CA HIS A 5 -0.42 -8.51 1.27
C HIS A 5 -0.86 -8.48 -0.20
N SER A 6 0.05 -8.07 -1.09
CA SER A 6 -0.12 -8.16 -2.54
C SER A 6 0.79 -9.25 -3.10
N PRO A 7 0.23 -10.39 -3.59
CA PRO A 7 1.00 -11.45 -4.22
C PRO A 7 1.81 -10.94 -5.42
N TRP A 8 1.24 -10.03 -6.20
CA TRP A 8 1.91 -9.43 -7.35
C TRP A 8 3.24 -8.75 -7.00
N LEU A 9 3.30 -7.97 -5.90
CA LEU A 9 4.54 -7.29 -5.48
C LEU A 9 5.63 -8.29 -5.05
N SER A 10 5.25 -9.45 -4.51
CA SER A 10 6.20 -10.50 -4.17
C SER A 10 6.91 -11.10 -5.39
N THR A 11 6.40 -10.88 -6.61
CA THR A 11 7.02 -11.38 -7.86
C THR A 11 8.14 -10.48 -8.39
N TRP A 12 8.29 -9.27 -7.86
CA TRP A 12 9.28 -8.29 -8.35
C TRP A 12 10.73 -8.66 -7.99
N PHE A 13 10.91 -9.52 -6.98
CA PHE A 13 12.21 -9.99 -6.52
C PHE A 13 12.18 -11.49 -6.29
N GLU A 14 13.29 -12.18 -6.60
CA GLU A 14 13.40 -13.64 -6.44
C GLU A 14 13.23 -14.09 -4.99
N ASN A 15 13.80 -13.33 -4.04
CA ASN A 15 13.73 -13.60 -2.60
C ASN A 15 12.98 -12.46 -1.89
N SER A 16 11.68 -12.35 -2.13
CA SER A 16 10.84 -11.36 -1.47
C SER A 16 10.44 -11.77 -0.05
N ALA A 17 10.26 -10.78 0.82
CA ALA A 17 9.73 -10.95 2.17
C ALA A 17 8.78 -9.79 2.48
N PHE A 18 7.94 -9.94 3.49
CA PHE A 18 7.08 -8.87 3.97
C PHE A 18 6.90 -8.96 5.49
N ILE A 19 6.48 -7.85 6.08
CA ILE A 19 5.95 -7.81 7.45
C ILE A 19 4.53 -7.29 7.43
N LYS A 20 3.77 -7.66 8.44
CA LYS A 20 2.44 -7.11 8.72
C LYS A 20 2.55 -6.27 9.98
N ILE A 21 2.24 -4.98 9.85
CA ILE A 21 2.19 -4.05 10.98
C ILE A 21 0.71 -3.71 11.19
N PRO A 22 0.15 -3.92 12.41
CA PRO A 22 -1.21 -3.54 12.71
C PRO A 22 -1.43 -2.04 12.50
N ILE A 23 -2.60 -1.66 11.98
CA ILE A 23 -2.91 -0.24 11.72
C ILE A 23 -2.94 0.59 13.01
N GLU A 24 -3.26 -0.05 14.13
CA GLU A 24 -3.31 0.53 15.47
C GLU A 24 -1.94 1.02 15.96
N GLU A 25 -0.84 0.59 15.33
CA GLU A 25 0.49 1.10 15.62
C GLU A 25 0.80 2.45 14.96
N PHE A 26 -0.03 2.88 14.01
CA PHE A 26 0.10 4.15 13.31
C PHE A 26 -0.87 5.19 13.87
N ASP A 27 -0.44 6.46 13.89
CA ASP A 27 -1.39 7.57 13.95
C ASP A 27 -2.05 7.71 12.59
N ILE A 28 -3.34 7.37 12.49
CA ILE A 28 -4.11 7.40 11.25
C ILE A 28 -4.12 8.77 10.56
N LYS A 29 -3.85 9.87 11.30
CA LYS A 29 -3.72 11.22 10.73
C LYS A 29 -2.41 11.45 9.99
N THR A 30 -1.43 10.57 10.19
CA THR A 30 -0.13 10.58 9.51
C THR A 30 -0.07 9.60 8.33
N LEU A 31 -1.23 9.12 7.87
CA LEU A 31 -1.36 8.23 6.73
C LEU A 31 -2.12 8.89 5.59
N SER A 32 -1.75 8.55 4.37
CA SER A 32 -2.53 8.90 3.17
C SER A 32 -2.57 7.74 2.20
N PHE A 33 -3.68 7.59 1.49
CA PHE A 33 -3.94 6.40 0.69
C PHE A 33 -4.27 6.77 -0.75
N THR A 34 -3.88 5.91 -1.67
CA THR A 34 -4.40 5.88 -3.04
C THR A 34 -5.00 4.51 -3.31
N TYR A 35 -6.16 4.48 -3.98
CA TYR A 35 -6.77 3.22 -4.39
C TYR A 35 -6.10 2.73 -5.69
N GLY A 36 -4.96 2.05 -5.52
CA GLY A 36 -4.01 1.78 -6.59
C GLY A 36 -2.64 2.35 -6.25
N ASP A 37 -1.67 2.05 -7.12
CA ASP A 37 -0.38 2.73 -7.13
C ASP A 37 -0.56 4.23 -7.43
N SER A 38 0.16 5.07 -6.71
CA SER A 38 0.09 6.53 -6.81
C SER A 38 0.50 7.05 -8.19
N MET A 39 1.46 6.41 -8.87
CA MET A 39 1.94 6.86 -10.19
C MET A 39 0.85 6.77 -11.26
N PRO A 40 0.17 5.63 -11.49
CA PRO A 40 -1.04 5.59 -12.31
C PRO A 40 -2.14 6.51 -11.79
N THR A 41 -2.40 6.50 -10.48
CA THR A 41 -3.53 7.26 -9.87
C THR A 41 -3.50 8.74 -10.24
N PHE A 42 -2.32 9.36 -10.30
CA PHE A 42 -2.15 10.78 -10.65
C PHE A 42 -1.67 11.04 -12.08
N SER A 43 -1.50 9.99 -12.89
CA SER A 43 -1.03 10.13 -14.26
C SER A 43 -2.09 10.79 -15.15
N GLN A 44 -1.69 11.83 -15.87
CA GLN A 44 -2.52 12.47 -16.89
C GLN A 44 -2.70 11.59 -18.14
N ALA A 45 -1.86 10.57 -18.33
CA ALA A 45 -1.91 9.68 -19.48
C ALA A 45 -3.04 8.64 -19.40
N ILE A 46 -3.68 8.49 -18.24
CA ILE A 46 -4.83 7.58 -18.10
C ILE A 46 -6.05 8.19 -18.77
N VAL A 47 -6.49 7.56 -19.87
CA VAL A 47 -7.62 7.99 -20.68
C VAL A 47 -8.96 7.70 -19.98
N ASN A 48 -9.08 6.54 -19.33
CA ASN A 48 -10.32 6.10 -18.66
C ASN A 48 -10.19 6.29 -17.15
N LYS A 49 -10.27 7.55 -16.70
CA LYS A 49 -10.18 7.86 -15.28
C LYS A 49 -11.36 7.29 -14.51
N LYS A 50 -11.07 6.50 -13.48
CA LYS A 50 -12.05 6.01 -12.52
C LYS A 50 -12.26 7.06 -11.43
N GLU A 51 -13.37 7.02 -10.72
CA GLU A 51 -13.71 8.04 -9.71
C GLU A 51 -12.68 8.15 -8.58
N TYR A 52 -11.90 7.10 -8.36
CA TYR A 52 -10.87 7.03 -7.34
C TYR A 52 -9.48 7.49 -7.83
N HIS A 53 -9.37 7.96 -9.07
CA HIS A 53 -8.13 8.54 -9.59
C HIS A 53 -7.99 10.02 -9.22
N ASN A 54 -6.75 10.51 -9.14
CA ASN A 54 -6.37 11.87 -8.77
C ASN A 54 -6.81 12.30 -7.36
N GLN A 55 -6.95 11.35 -6.44
CA GLN A 55 -7.35 11.63 -5.06
C GLN A 55 -6.44 10.92 -4.06
N LEU A 56 -6.04 11.66 -3.03
CA LEU A 56 -5.52 11.11 -1.79
C LEU A 56 -6.69 10.97 -0.81
N TYR A 57 -6.69 9.85 -0.09
CA TYR A 57 -7.69 9.55 0.92
C TYR A 57 -7.06 9.56 2.31
N THR A 58 -7.82 10.04 3.28
CA THR A 58 -7.58 9.75 4.71
C THR A 58 -7.99 8.31 5.04
N TYR A 59 -7.68 7.85 6.25
CA TYR A 59 -8.06 6.52 6.73
C TYR A 59 -9.58 6.27 6.61
N ASP A 60 -10.41 7.19 7.11
CA ASP A 60 -11.86 7.00 7.07
C ASP A 60 -12.44 7.06 5.65
N GLU A 61 -11.80 7.79 4.74
CA GLU A 61 -12.25 7.89 3.36
C GLU A 61 -11.86 6.67 2.54
N ILE A 62 -10.64 6.13 2.72
CA ILE A 62 -10.22 4.92 1.97
C ILE A 62 -11.08 3.72 2.34
N LEU A 63 -11.53 3.61 3.60
CA LEU A 63 -12.46 2.56 4.01
C LEU A 63 -13.77 2.57 3.19
N LYS A 64 -14.28 3.75 2.84
CA LYS A 64 -15.49 3.89 1.99
C LYS A 64 -15.23 3.44 0.56
N ILE A 65 -14.03 3.71 0.02
CA ILE A 65 -13.64 3.23 -1.31
C ILE A 65 -13.48 1.71 -1.32
N ILE A 66 -12.89 1.14 -0.27
CA ILE A 66 -12.76 -0.32 -0.08
C ILE A 66 -14.14 -0.96 0.06
N ASP A 67 -15.07 -0.37 0.81
CA ASP A 67 -16.44 -0.89 0.92
C ASP A 67 -17.16 -0.92 -0.45
N LYS A 68 -16.93 0.09 -1.29
CA LYS A 68 -17.55 0.19 -2.62
C LYS A 68 -16.94 -0.74 -3.67
N TYR A 69 -15.62 -0.92 -3.68
CA TYR A 69 -14.91 -1.64 -4.76
C TYR A 69 -14.19 -2.92 -4.32
N GLY A 70 -14.07 -3.16 -3.02
CA GLY A 70 -13.27 -4.23 -2.45
C GLY A 70 -11.77 -3.93 -2.45
N LEU A 71 -10.97 -4.96 -2.19
CA LEU A 71 -9.51 -4.89 -2.27
C LEU A 71 -9.05 -5.26 -3.69
N PRO A 72 -8.22 -4.45 -4.38
CA PRO A 72 -7.66 -4.78 -5.69
C PRO A 72 -6.95 -6.14 -5.72
N GLN A 73 -6.32 -6.54 -4.61
CA GLN A 73 -5.70 -7.86 -4.43
C GLN A 73 -6.69 -9.03 -4.55
N ASN A 74 -7.99 -8.77 -4.41
CA ASN A 74 -9.02 -9.81 -4.51
C ASN A 74 -9.69 -9.83 -5.89
N TRP A 75 -9.98 -8.66 -6.47
CA TRP A 75 -10.72 -8.57 -7.75
C TRP A 75 -9.84 -8.33 -8.98
N ASN A 76 -8.57 -7.94 -8.82
CA ASN A 76 -7.65 -7.61 -9.92
C ASN A 76 -6.18 -7.92 -9.60
N ASP A 77 -5.90 -8.98 -8.85
CA ASP A 77 -4.53 -9.41 -8.55
C ASP A 77 -3.71 -9.68 -9.82
N ASP A 78 -4.36 -10.17 -10.87
CA ASP A 78 -3.75 -10.42 -12.19
C ASP A 78 -3.70 -9.18 -13.12
N GLY A 79 -4.29 -8.06 -12.69
CA GLY A 79 -4.32 -6.75 -13.35
C GLY A 79 -5.00 -6.72 -14.71
N LYS A 80 -5.92 -7.66 -14.99
CA LYS A 80 -6.71 -7.65 -16.24
C LYS A 80 -7.65 -6.45 -16.36
N TYR A 81 -8.01 -5.81 -15.25
CA TYR A 81 -9.04 -4.76 -15.17
C TYR A 81 -8.46 -3.35 -14.90
N GLY A 82 -7.16 -3.19 -15.09
CA GLY A 82 -6.44 -1.92 -14.92
C GLY A 82 -5.20 -2.07 -14.05
N TYR A 83 -4.60 -0.92 -13.73
CA TYR A 83 -3.34 -0.84 -12.97
C TYR A 83 -3.51 -1.10 -11.46
N GLU A 84 -4.75 -1.08 -10.95
CA GLU A 84 -5.00 -1.27 -9.52
C GLU A 84 -4.81 -2.73 -9.13
N ARG A 85 -3.70 -3.04 -8.47
CA ARG A 85 -3.41 -4.38 -7.92
C ARG A 85 -3.26 -4.41 -6.40
N TYR A 86 -3.14 -3.23 -5.79
CA TYR A 86 -3.11 -3.01 -4.35
C TYR A 86 -3.57 -1.59 -4.03
N ILE A 87 -3.80 -1.32 -2.75
CA ILE A 87 -3.98 0.03 -2.22
C ILE A 87 -2.65 0.47 -1.63
N GLU A 88 -2.12 1.59 -2.10
CA GLU A 88 -0.87 2.15 -1.59
C GLU A 88 -1.13 3.02 -0.36
N VAL A 89 -0.25 2.88 0.62
CA VAL A 89 -0.21 3.67 1.85
C VAL A 89 1.09 4.48 1.88
N HIS A 90 0.91 5.80 2.00
CA HIS A 90 1.95 6.79 2.27
C HIS A 90 1.99 7.01 3.78
N ILE A 91 3.18 6.86 4.36
CA ILE A 91 3.40 7.02 5.80
C ILE A 91 4.24 8.26 6.00
N TRP A 92 3.72 9.21 6.77
CA TRP A 92 4.38 10.51 7.02
C TRP A 92 5.11 10.55 8.37
N ASN A 93 5.10 9.45 9.12
CA ASN A 93 5.79 9.28 10.38
C ASN A 93 6.46 7.91 10.45
N ASP A 94 7.80 7.88 10.46
CA ASP A 94 8.58 6.64 10.43
C ASP A 94 8.65 5.92 11.79
N PHE A 95 8.19 6.54 12.88
CA PHE A 95 8.30 5.97 14.22
C PHE A 95 7.75 4.52 14.34
N PRO A 96 6.57 4.17 13.78
CA PRO A 96 6.07 2.80 13.82
C PRO A 96 6.94 1.83 13.03
N ILE A 97 7.44 2.24 11.87
CA ILE A 97 8.29 1.42 11.00
C ILE A 97 9.62 1.11 11.69
N ASN A 98 10.21 2.10 12.35
CA ASN A 98 11.52 1.97 13.01
C ASN A 98 11.56 0.92 14.12
N LYS A 99 10.40 0.50 14.66
CA LYS A 99 10.32 -0.61 15.63
C LYS A 99 10.67 -1.96 15.01
N TYR A 100 10.55 -2.10 13.69
CA TYR A 100 10.73 -3.35 12.95
C TYR A 100 12.01 -3.38 12.13
N ILE A 101 12.80 -2.31 12.15
CA ILE A 101 14.05 -2.25 11.40
C ILE A 101 15.22 -2.27 12.38
N THR A 102 16.22 -3.11 12.10
CA THR A 102 17.53 -3.03 12.75
C THR A 102 18.56 -2.64 11.72
N ASP A 103 19.45 -1.73 12.09
CA ASP A 103 20.68 -1.51 11.34
C ASP A 103 21.67 -2.62 11.68
N VAL A 104 22.01 -3.44 10.68
CA VAL A 104 23.09 -4.42 10.75
C VAL A 104 24.13 -4.01 9.72
N ASN A 105 25.23 -3.39 10.17
CA ASN A 105 26.37 -3.00 9.35
C ASN A 105 26.01 -2.09 8.15
N GLY A 106 25.09 -1.15 8.31
CA GLY A 106 24.67 -0.23 7.25
C GLY A 106 23.61 -0.80 6.31
N PHE A 107 23.11 -2.01 6.59
CA PHE A 107 21.95 -2.59 5.91
C PHE A 107 20.78 -2.71 6.88
N PHE A 108 19.65 -2.14 6.49
CA PHE A 108 18.40 -2.29 7.24
C PHE A 108 17.83 -3.70 7.05
N GLN A 109 17.73 -4.45 8.15
CA GLN A 109 17.08 -5.76 8.19
C GLN A 109 15.78 -5.68 8.97
N ILE A 110 14.78 -6.45 8.52
CA ILE A 110 13.53 -6.63 9.25
C ILE A 110 13.81 -7.41 10.54
N ARG A 111 13.41 -6.86 11.68
CA ARG A 111 13.35 -7.55 12.98
C ARG A 111 12.31 -8.65 12.89
N GLN A 112 12.76 -9.89 12.84
CA GLN A 112 11.88 -11.03 13.11
C GLN A 112 11.65 -11.09 14.62
N ASN A 113 10.56 -10.49 15.09
CA ASN A 113 10.03 -10.77 16.41
C ASN A 113 9.24 -12.08 16.30
N ILE A 114 9.83 -13.18 16.80
CA ILE A 114 9.14 -14.47 17.01
C ILE A 114 8.30 -14.36 18.28
#